data_AF-A0A6B3H412-F1
#
_entry.id   AF-A0A6B3H412-F1
#
_cell.length_a   1.000
_cell.length_b   1.000
_cell.length_c   1.000
_cell.angle_alpha   90.00
_cell.angle_beta   90.00
_cell.angle_gamma   90.00
#
_symmetry.space_group_name_H-M   'P 1'
#
loop_
_entity.id
_entity.type
_entity.pdbx_description
1 polymer ?
#
loop_
_entity_poly.entity_id
_entity_poly.type
_entity_poly.pdbx_seq_one_letter_code
_entity_poly.pdbx_strand_id
1 'polypeptide(L)'
;MKYRPSRRTRRLAISTAVVLALAGANGPWLYRFSTERYHEYKINQPEYKAANGHWDFLDVPSEHRINTIHAALLHTGKVLLVAGSGNNQKNFDAKSFRSVLWDPKTNVFKDIPTPKDMFCAGHTQLPDGKLLIAGGTKRYEKLQGDVTKAGGLMIVHNENPDKPITLPAGTRFTGKKNGKTYLSKDPILVEKATKVFDKQTGAFLRNDPGLGRIYVEAQKTGKKYETGTEDNYRVAGLSGSDTRNVYGIAQKLALDKKDFQGIKEAFEFDPVAEKYIPVDPMNEARWYPTLTTLEDGKVLALSGLDEIGQIVPGKDEIYDPATKEWEYTGIVRKFPTYPAVFLLNDGKLFYSGSNAGYGPADVGRDPGVWDLSTNKFKKIPGLSDPDQMETSATVRLPPAQDE
;
A
#
# COMPACT_ATOMS: atom_id res chain seq x y z
N MET A 1 -49.75 -32.68 53.68
CA MET A 1 -50.63 -32.13 52.62
C MET A 1 -49.82 -31.22 51.71
N LYS A 2 -49.77 -31.47 50.39
CA LYS A 2 -49.07 -30.59 49.44
C LYS A 2 -49.98 -29.40 49.12
N TYR A 3 -49.54 -28.19 49.45
CA TYR A 3 -50.25 -26.95 49.11
C TYR A 3 -50.50 -26.88 47.60
N ARG A 4 -51.78 -26.80 47.20
CA ARG A 4 -52.20 -26.61 45.80
C ARG A 4 -52.72 -25.18 45.64
N PRO A 5 -52.01 -24.31 44.89
CA PRO A 5 -52.45 -22.94 44.70
C PRO A 5 -53.81 -22.88 43.97
N SER A 6 -54.63 -21.90 44.31
CA SER A 6 -55.95 -21.70 43.70
C SER A 6 -55.82 -21.46 42.18
N ARG A 7 -56.85 -21.81 41.40
CA ARG A 7 -56.88 -21.53 39.95
C ARG A 7 -56.65 -20.05 39.63
N ARG A 8 -57.14 -19.14 40.49
CA ARG A 8 -56.98 -17.69 40.34
C ARG A 8 -55.52 -17.27 40.54
N THR A 9 -54.87 -17.79 41.59
CA THR A 9 -53.45 -17.53 41.88
C THR A 9 -52.55 -18.04 40.75
N ARG A 10 -52.83 -19.25 40.22
CA ARG A 10 -52.06 -19.82 39.10
C ARG A 10 -52.22 -19.02 37.81
N ARG A 11 -53.45 -18.57 37.49
CA ARG A 11 -53.69 -17.68 36.33
C ARG A 11 -52.93 -16.37 36.47
N LEU A 12 -52.99 -15.74 37.65
CA LEU A 12 -52.29 -14.48 37.90
C LEU A 12 -50.77 -14.64 37.73
N ALA A 13 -50.19 -15.70 38.32
CA ALA A 13 -48.76 -15.98 38.22
C ALA A 13 -48.32 -16.24 36.77
N ILE A 14 -49.11 -16.99 35.99
CA ILE A 14 -48.83 -17.22 34.56
C ILE A 14 -48.93 -15.91 33.78
N SER A 15 -49.98 -15.11 33.99
CA SER A 15 -50.14 -13.81 33.33
C SER A 15 -48.98 -12.86 33.63
N THR A 16 -48.56 -12.76 34.90
CA THR A 16 -47.41 -11.94 35.29
C THR A 16 -46.11 -12.46 34.66
N ALA A 17 -45.89 -13.77 34.65
CA ALA A 17 -44.72 -14.37 34.02
C ALA A 17 -44.68 -14.10 32.49
N VAL A 18 -45.83 -14.17 31.82
CA VAL A 18 -45.96 -13.85 30.38
C VAL A 18 -45.65 -12.37 30.14
N VAL A 19 -46.19 -11.46 30.94
CA VAL A 19 -45.91 -10.01 30.79
C VAL A 19 -44.44 -9.70 31.03
N LEU A 20 -43.82 -10.28 32.06
CA LEU A 20 -42.39 -10.10 32.34
C LEU A 20 -41.51 -10.71 31.23
N ALA A 21 -41.90 -11.86 30.68
CA ALA A 21 -41.20 -12.47 29.55
C ALA A 21 -41.31 -11.60 28.29
N LEU A 22 -42.48 -11.03 28.01
CA LEU A 22 -42.68 -10.10 26.90
C LEU A 22 -41.91 -8.79 27.09
N ALA A 23 -41.92 -8.22 28.29
CA ALA A 23 -41.13 -7.02 28.61
C ALA A 23 -39.62 -7.29 28.54
N GLY A 24 -39.16 -8.45 29.00
CA GLY A 24 -37.76 -8.86 28.90
C GLY A 24 -37.32 -9.15 27.46
N ALA A 25 -38.20 -9.73 26.63
CA ALA A 25 -37.91 -10.01 25.22
C ALA A 25 -37.93 -8.73 24.35
N ASN A 26 -38.85 -7.79 24.63
CA ASN A 26 -39.01 -6.56 23.83
C ASN A 26 -38.24 -5.36 24.40
N GLY A 27 -37.84 -5.39 25.68
CA GLY A 27 -37.14 -4.31 26.37
C GLY A 27 -35.84 -3.90 25.69
N PRO A 28 -34.94 -4.83 25.32
CA PRO A 28 -33.72 -4.50 24.58
C PRO A 28 -33.99 -3.87 23.21
N TRP A 29 -35.06 -4.29 22.52
CA TRP A 29 -35.45 -3.72 21.23
C TRP A 29 -35.99 -2.29 21.39
N LEU A 30 -36.90 -2.06 22.35
CA LEU A 30 -37.42 -0.73 22.68
C LEU A 30 -36.31 0.22 23.14
N TYR A 31 -35.37 -0.28 23.94
CA TYR A 31 -34.20 0.48 24.36
C TYR A 31 -33.34 0.87 23.16
N ARG A 32 -32.96 -0.08 22.28
CA ARG A 32 -32.19 0.23 21.05
C ARG A 32 -32.89 1.27 20.18
N PHE A 33 -34.16 1.03 19.85
CA PHE A 33 -34.94 1.95 19.02
C PHE A 33 -35.03 3.35 19.64
N SER A 34 -35.32 3.45 20.94
CA SER A 34 -35.39 4.75 21.62
C SER A 34 -34.03 5.43 21.71
N THR A 35 -32.93 4.69 21.92
CA THR A 35 -31.57 5.26 21.91
C THR A 35 -31.15 5.74 20.53
N GLU A 36 -31.50 5.02 19.45
CA GLU A 36 -31.23 5.42 18.07
C GLU A 36 -32.03 6.69 17.71
N ARG A 37 -33.33 6.72 18.01
CA ARG A 37 -34.17 7.90 17.80
C ARG A 37 -33.71 9.11 18.59
N TYR A 38 -33.32 8.91 19.84
CA TYR A 38 -32.75 9.98 20.67
C TYR A 38 -31.40 10.45 20.12
N HIS A 39 -30.55 9.54 19.65
CA HIS A 39 -29.29 9.88 19.01
C HIS A 39 -29.52 10.72 17.74
N GLU A 40 -30.38 10.26 16.83
CA GLU A 40 -30.77 11.00 15.62
C GLU A 40 -31.31 12.40 15.96
N TYR A 41 -32.21 12.50 16.93
CA TYR A 41 -32.73 13.78 17.40
C TYR A 41 -31.60 14.70 17.89
N LYS A 42 -30.69 14.17 18.73
CA LYS A 42 -29.63 14.95 19.37
C LYS A 42 -28.57 15.43 18.38
N ILE A 43 -28.10 14.55 17.49
CA ILE A 43 -27.08 14.92 16.49
C ILE A 43 -27.63 15.89 15.42
N ASN A 44 -28.96 16.00 15.32
CA ASN A 44 -29.62 16.90 14.39
C ASN A 44 -30.04 18.24 14.99
N GLN A 45 -29.83 18.48 16.28
CA GLN A 45 -30.13 19.78 16.89
C GLN A 45 -29.22 20.88 16.33
N PRO A 46 -29.73 22.11 16.08
CA PRO A 46 -28.93 23.22 15.60
C PRO A 46 -27.71 23.50 16.48
N GLU A 47 -27.86 23.46 17.81
CA GLU A 47 -26.77 23.71 18.75
C GLU A 47 -25.70 22.61 18.67
N TYR A 48 -26.12 21.36 18.46
CA TYR A 48 -25.18 20.25 18.27
C TYR A 48 -24.43 20.39 16.94
N LYS A 49 -25.14 20.67 15.84
CA LYS A 49 -24.53 20.85 14.51
C LYS A 49 -23.57 22.05 14.49
N ALA A 50 -23.92 23.15 15.15
CA ALA A 50 -23.07 24.33 15.24
C ALA A 50 -21.75 24.04 15.96
N ALA A 51 -21.76 23.19 17.00
CA ALA A 51 -20.57 22.87 17.77
C ALA A 51 -19.76 21.68 17.22
N ASN A 52 -20.39 20.74 16.50
CA ASN A 52 -19.76 19.46 16.14
C ASN A 52 -19.79 19.15 14.63
N GLY A 53 -20.46 19.96 13.80
CA GLY A 53 -20.73 19.64 12.41
C GLY A 53 -21.79 18.55 12.22
N HIS A 54 -21.87 18.00 11.02
CA HIS A 54 -22.80 16.93 10.67
C HIS A 54 -22.25 16.08 9.54
N TRP A 55 -22.44 14.77 9.63
CA TRP A 55 -22.10 13.82 8.56
C TRP A 55 -23.38 13.40 7.85
N ASP A 56 -23.30 13.27 6.53
CA ASP A 56 -24.37 12.77 5.70
C ASP A 56 -23.84 11.77 4.67
N PHE A 57 -24.71 10.89 4.19
CA PHE A 57 -24.37 9.94 3.15
C PHE A 57 -24.51 10.60 1.78
N LEU A 58 -23.47 10.46 0.96
CA LEU A 58 -23.54 10.79 -0.46
C LEU A 58 -24.25 9.65 -1.20
N ASP A 59 -25.42 9.91 -1.77
CA ASP A 59 -26.11 8.93 -2.61
C ASP A 59 -25.44 8.84 -3.99
N VAL A 60 -24.61 7.82 -4.17
CA VAL A 60 -23.91 7.53 -5.42
C VAL A 60 -24.73 6.51 -6.22
N PRO A 61 -25.14 6.84 -7.48
CA PRO A 61 -25.83 5.91 -8.36
C PRO A 61 -25.04 4.60 -8.53
N SER A 62 -25.75 3.47 -8.56
CA SER A 62 -25.15 2.13 -8.49
C SER A 62 -24.10 1.87 -9.57
N GLU A 63 -24.29 2.42 -10.76
CA GLU A 63 -23.42 2.37 -11.93
C GLU A 63 -22.08 3.08 -11.70
N HIS A 64 -22.06 4.14 -10.89
CA HIS A 64 -20.86 4.92 -10.57
C HIS A 64 -20.17 4.47 -9.27
N ARG A 65 -20.71 3.46 -8.58
CA ARG A 65 -20.06 2.89 -7.39
C ARG A 65 -18.78 2.17 -7.82
N ILE A 66 -17.67 2.65 -7.27
CA ILE A 66 -16.34 2.09 -7.41
C ILE A 66 -15.71 1.95 -6.03
N ASN A 67 -14.73 1.06 -5.88
CA ASN A 67 -13.89 1.02 -4.69
C ASN A 67 -12.85 2.13 -4.81
N THR A 68 -13.24 3.38 -4.53
CA THR A 68 -12.32 4.52 -4.59
C THR A 68 -11.18 4.33 -3.59
N ILE A 69 -9.94 4.42 -4.07
CA ILE A 69 -8.73 4.31 -3.25
C ILE A 69 -7.95 5.62 -3.25
N HIS A 70 -7.98 6.35 -4.37
CA HIS A 70 -7.41 7.69 -4.45
C HIS A 70 -8.49 8.71 -4.78
N ALA A 71 -8.36 9.91 -4.23
CA ALA A 71 -9.17 11.05 -4.59
C ALA A 71 -8.29 12.29 -4.73
N ALA A 72 -8.60 13.15 -5.69
CA ALA A 72 -7.96 14.45 -5.86
C ALA A 72 -9.02 15.52 -6.15
N LEU A 73 -9.02 16.60 -5.36
CA LEU A 73 -9.75 17.80 -5.71
C LEU A 73 -9.01 18.51 -6.86
N LEU A 74 -9.73 18.76 -7.94
CA LEU A 74 -9.20 19.42 -9.12
C LEU A 74 -9.47 20.92 -9.06
N HIS A 75 -8.69 21.72 -9.79
CA HIS A 75 -8.90 23.18 -9.85
C HIS A 75 -10.23 23.59 -10.48
N THR A 76 -10.94 22.66 -11.14
CA THR A 76 -12.32 22.85 -11.65
C THR A 76 -13.38 22.77 -10.55
N GLY A 77 -13.01 22.40 -9.32
CA GLY A 77 -13.91 22.14 -8.20
C GLY A 77 -14.50 20.74 -8.17
N LYS A 78 -14.24 19.92 -9.19
CA LYS A 78 -14.63 18.50 -9.24
C LYS A 78 -13.61 17.62 -8.52
N VAL A 79 -14.05 16.44 -8.10
CA VAL A 79 -13.21 15.44 -7.43
C VAL A 79 -13.01 14.25 -8.36
N LEU A 80 -11.76 13.97 -8.73
CA LEU A 80 -11.41 12.72 -9.41
C LEU A 80 -11.29 11.61 -8.38
N LEU A 81 -12.07 10.55 -8.55
CA LEU A 81 -12.05 9.33 -7.74
C LEU A 81 -11.44 8.20 -8.57
N VAL A 82 -10.31 7.65 -8.14
CA VAL A 82 -9.59 6.59 -8.86
C VAL A 82 -9.66 5.30 -8.07
N ALA A 83 -10.18 4.25 -8.72
CA ALA A 83 -10.18 2.89 -8.18
C ALA A 83 -9.13 2.02 -8.87
N GLY A 84 -8.92 2.20 -10.18
CA GLY A 84 -8.28 1.17 -10.99
C GLY A 84 -9.13 -0.10 -10.94
N SER A 85 -8.52 -1.22 -10.58
CA SER A 85 -9.24 -2.47 -10.28
C SER A 85 -9.99 -2.45 -8.94
N GLY A 86 -9.63 -1.54 -8.02
CA GLY A 86 -10.27 -1.39 -6.72
C GLY A 86 -9.94 -2.51 -5.72
N ASN A 87 -8.71 -3.05 -5.81
CA ASN A 87 -8.25 -4.23 -5.04
C ASN A 87 -9.20 -5.45 -5.18
N ASN A 88 -9.83 -5.60 -6.34
CA ASN A 88 -10.78 -6.67 -6.63
C ASN A 88 -10.24 -7.60 -7.71
N GLN A 89 -10.01 -8.87 -7.38
CA GLN A 89 -9.40 -9.83 -8.32
C GLN A 89 -10.23 -9.99 -9.61
N LYS A 90 -11.57 -10.01 -9.51
CA LYS A 90 -12.44 -10.17 -10.69
C LYS A 90 -12.32 -8.98 -11.64
N ASN A 91 -12.26 -7.77 -11.10
CA ASN A 91 -12.07 -6.55 -11.90
C ASN A 91 -10.71 -6.56 -12.60
N PHE A 92 -9.66 -6.99 -11.89
CA PHE A 92 -8.32 -7.10 -12.43
C PHE A 92 -8.23 -8.13 -13.57
N ASP A 93 -8.74 -9.35 -13.34
CA ASP A 93 -8.74 -10.43 -14.34
C ASP A 93 -9.54 -10.02 -15.60
N ALA A 94 -10.62 -9.26 -15.42
CA ALA A 94 -11.43 -8.71 -16.50
C ALA A 94 -10.83 -7.45 -17.16
N LYS A 95 -9.70 -6.93 -16.65
CA LYS A 95 -9.10 -5.63 -17.06
C LYS A 95 -10.09 -4.46 -16.98
N SER A 96 -11.02 -4.51 -16.01
CA SER A 96 -12.03 -3.49 -15.76
C SER A 96 -11.48 -2.46 -14.77
N PHE A 97 -10.77 -1.46 -15.29
CA PHE A 97 -10.22 -0.36 -14.50
C PHE A 97 -11.15 0.85 -14.56
N ARG A 98 -11.37 1.51 -13.41
CA ARG A 98 -12.34 2.60 -13.33
C ARG A 98 -11.84 3.81 -12.56
N SER A 99 -12.27 4.97 -13.04
CA SER A 99 -12.20 6.27 -12.40
C SER A 99 -13.54 6.97 -12.59
N VAL A 100 -13.97 7.75 -11.60
CA VAL A 100 -15.22 8.51 -11.63
C VAL A 100 -14.90 9.96 -11.27
N LEU A 101 -15.44 10.89 -12.04
CA LEU A 101 -15.39 12.31 -11.75
C LEU A 101 -16.70 12.72 -11.08
N TRP A 102 -16.62 13.29 -9.88
CA TRP A 102 -17.76 13.79 -9.12
C TRP A 102 -17.74 15.32 -9.08
N ASP A 103 -18.87 15.95 -9.44
CA ASP A 103 -19.11 17.37 -9.23
C ASP A 103 -19.88 17.58 -7.92
N PRO A 104 -19.23 18.07 -6.84
CA PRO A 104 -19.89 18.24 -5.55
C PRO A 104 -20.93 19.37 -5.55
N LYS A 105 -20.91 20.28 -6.52
CA LYS A 105 -21.89 21.38 -6.60
C LYS A 105 -23.21 20.91 -7.20
N THR A 106 -23.16 20.04 -8.22
CA THR A 106 -24.34 19.56 -8.95
C THR A 106 -24.73 18.12 -8.58
N ASN A 107 -23.89 17.44 -7.81
CA ASN A 107 -23.98 16.01 -7.49
C ASN A 107 -24.07 15.10 -8.72
N VAL A 108 -23.36 15.46 -9.79
CA VAL A 108 -23.27 14.68 -11.03
C VAL A 108 -22.00 13.84 -11.02
N PHE A 109 -22.12 12.61 -11.51
CA PHE A 109 -21.03 11.66 -11.65
C PHE A 109 -20.79 11.35 -13.13
N LYS A 110 -19.52 11.16 -13.50
CA LYS A 110 -19.11 10.81 -14.86
C LYS A 110 -18.02 9.76 -14.82
N ASP A 111 -18.20 8.68 -15.57
CA ASP A 111 -17.15 7.68 -15.75
C ASP A 111 -16.03 8.22 -16.64
N ILE A 112 -14.79 7.99 -16.21
CA ILE A 112 -13.59 8.35 -16.94
C ILE A 112 -12.94 7.06 -17.45
N PRO A 113 -12.65 6.94 -18.76
CA PRO A 113 -11.90 5.81 -19.30
C PRO A 113 -10.53 5.69 -18.63
N THR A 114 -10.27 4.56 -17.98
CA THR A 114 -9.04 4.33 -17.19
C THR A 114 -8.14 3.32 -17.90
N PRO A 115 -6.98 3.73 -18.43
CA PRO A 115 -6.19 2.90 -19.35
C PRO A 115 -5.39 1.79 -18.68
N LYS A 116 -5.07 1.94 -17.39
CA LYS A 116 -4.21 1.03 -16.60
C LYS A 116 -4.73 0.89 -15.19
N ASP A 117 -4.25 -0.13 -14.48
CA ASP A 117 -4.60 -0.33 -13.07
C ASP A 117 -3.81 0.63 -12.16
N MET A 118 -4.36 1.83 -11.99
CA MET A 118 -3.81 2.89 -11.15
C MET A 118 -4.22 2.77 -9.68
N PHE A 119 -4.71 1.61 -9.22
CA PHE A 119 -5.04 1.33 -7.81
C PHE A 119 -3.87 1.62 -6.85
N CYS A 120 -2.63 1.58 -7.32
CA CYS A 120 -1.42 1.69 -6.48
C CYS A 120 -0.43 2.73 -7.02
N ALA A 121 -0.94 3.70 -7.76
CA ALA A 121 -0.15 4.78 -8.31
C ALA A 121 0.08 5.88 -7.26
N GLY A 122 1.20 6.57 -7.36
CA GLY A 122 1.38 7.86 -6.68
C GLY A 122 0.86 8.99 -7.57
N HIS A 123 0.48 10.12 -6.98
CA HIS A 123 0.00 11.27 -7.73
C HIS A 123 0.30 12.58 -7.02
N THR A 124 0.49 13.65 -7.81
CA THR A 124 0.64 15.03 -7.33
C THR A 124 0.16 16.01 -8.40
N GLN A 125 -0.22 17.21 -7.99
CA GLN A 125 -0.62 18.26 -8.91
C GLN A 125 0.62 18.92 -9.55
N LEU A 126 0.55 19.13 -10.87
CA LEU A 126 1.54 19.85 -11.66
C LEU A 126 1.26 21.37 -11.65
N PRO A 127 2.26 22.22 -11.97
CA PRO A 127 2.09 23.68 -12.00
C PRO A 127 0.98 24.18 -12.95
N ASP A 128 0.66 23.40 -13.99
CA ASP A 128 -0.39 23.74 -14.96
C ASP A 128 -1.80 23.28 -14.52
N GLY A 129 -1.93 22.72 -13.32
CA GLY A 129 -3.19 22.26 -12.73
C GLY A 129 -3.55 20.80 -13.06
N LYS A 130 -2.83 20.14 -13.97
CA LYS A 130 -3.03 18.70 -14.23
C LYS A 130 -2.57 17.86 -13.05
N LEU A 131 -3.07 16.63 -12.97
CA LEU A 131 -2.64 15.66 -11.97
C LEU A 131 -1.70 14.65 -12.63
N LEU A 132 -0.42 14.64 -12.27
CA LEU A 132 0.47 13.55 -12.65
C LEU A 132 0.11 12.33 -11.81
N ILE A 133 -0.08 11.18 -12.45
CA ILE A 133 -0.30 9.89 -11.82
C ILE A 133 0.63 8.85 -12.45
N ALA A 134 1.43 8.17 -11.63
CA ALA A 134 2.46 7.27 -12.12
C ALA A 134 2.59 6.00 -11.26
N GLY A 135 2.92 4.90 -11.92
CA GLY A 135 2.95 3.58 -11.33
C GLY A 135 1.56 2.94 -11.27
N GLY A 136 1.41 1.95 -10.40
CA GLY A 136 0.19 1.15 -10.32
C GLY A 136 0.50 -0.32 -10.17
N THR A 137 -0.43 -1.17 -10.60
CA THR A 137 -0.34 -2.61 -10.33
C THR A 137 -0.31 -3.47 -11.59
N LYS A 138 0.72 -4.30 -11.70
CA LYS A 138 0.87 -5.32 -12.75
C LYS A 138 0.22 -6.63 -12.35
N ARG A 139 0.20 -6.93 -11.04
CA ARG A 139 -0.38 -8.13 -10.44
C ARG A 139 -0.56 -7.94 -8.93
N TYR A 140 -1.58 -8.57 -8.34
CA TYR A 140 -1.77 -8.66 -6.88
C TYR A 140 -2.45 -9.98 -6.45
N GLU A 141 -2.14 -11.07 -7.14
CA GLU A 141 -2.81 -12.36 -6.94
C GLU A 141 -2.71 -12.84 -5.49
N LYS A 142 -3.83 -13.40 -4.99
CA LYS A 142 -3.82 -14.09 -3.70
C LYS A 142 -3.06 -15.39 -3.85
N LEU A 143 -1.92 -15.49 -3.18
CA LEU A 143 -1.07 -16.67 -3.26
C LEU A 143 -1.78 -17.88 -2.64
N GLN A 144 -1.70 -19.02 -3.34
CA GLN A 144 -2.20 -20.31 -2.85
C GLN A 144 -1.29 -20.84 -1.72
N GLY A 145 -1.86 -21.61 -0.80
CA GLY A 145 -1.14 -22.18 0.35
C GLY A 145 -2.02 -22.34 1.59
N ASP A 146 -1.44 -22.82 2.69
CA ASP A 146 -2.18 -23.01 3.94
C ASP A 146 -2.51 -21.66 4.58
N VAL A 147 -3.78 -21.28 4.62
CA VAL A 147 -4.26 -19.99 5.15
C VAL A 147 -3.94 -19.77 6.63
N THR A 148 -3.55 -20.83 7.35
CA THR A 148 -3.21 -20.78 8.78
C THR A 148 -1.70 -20.61 9.01
N LYS A 149 -0.86 -20.74 7.97
CA LYS A 149 0.59 -20.63 8.06
C LYS A 149 1.10 -19.39 7.35
N ALA A 150 2.02 -18.69 8.00
CA ALA A 150 2.69 -17.53 7.41
C ALA A 150 3.46 -17.93 6.15
N GLY A 151 3.37 -17.13 5.08
CA GLY A 151 4.04 -17.43 3.82
C GLY A 151 4.01 -16.26 2.84
N GLY A 152 4.55 -16.49 1.66
CA GLY A 152 4.68 -15.47 0.63
C GLY A 152 5.77 -15.82 -0.38
N LEU A 153 6.17 -14.85 -1.19
CA LEU A 153 7.21 -15.05 -2.20
C LEU A 153 8.61 -14.78 -1.64
N MET A 154 9.52 -15.70 -1.94
CA MET A 154 10.96 -15.56 -1.76
C MET A 154 11.59 -15.32 -3.13
N ILE A 155 12.39 -14.27 -3.25
CA ILE A 155 13.21 -13.97 -4.43
C ILE A 155 14.61 -14.51 -4.18
N VAL A 156 14.90 -15.66 -4.75
CA VAL A 156 16.21 -16.30 -4.67
C VAL A 156 17.15 -15.62 -5.67
N HIS A 157 18.28 -15.16 -5.15
CA HIS A 157 19.36 -14.57 -5.91
C HIS A 157 20.46 -15.60 -6.11
N ASN A 158 21.03 -15.64 -7.32
CA ASN A 158 22.22 -16.39 -7.64
C ASN A 158 23.27 -15.44 -8.25
N GLU A 159 24.31 -15.13 -7.49
CA GLU A 159 25.43 -14.27 -7.93
C GLU A 159 26.49 -15.03 -8.73
N ASN A 160 26.36 -16.35 -8.89
CA ASN A 160 27.32 -17.16 -9.64
C ASN A 160 27.09 -16.99 -11.16
N PRO A 161 28.05 -16.43 -11.92
CA PRO A 161 27.88 -16.20 -13.35
C PRO A 161 28.18 -17.45 -14.20
N ASP A 162 28.70 -18.51 -13.60
CA ASP A 162 29.23 -19.67 -14.33
C ASP A 162 28.19 -20.80 -14.41
N LYS A 163 27.31 -20.94 -13.41
CA LYS A 163 26.28 -21.99 -13.36
C LYS A 163 24.96 -21.53 -12.74
N PRO A 164 23.81 -22.04 -13.25
CA PRO A 164 22.54 -21.91 -12.54
C PRO A 164 22.52 -22.84 -11.32
N ILE A 165 21.50 -22.69 -10.46
CA ILE A 165 21.28 -23.56 -9.31
C ILE A 165 19.81 -23.97 -9.21
N THR A 166 19.56 -25.25 -8.94
CA THR A 166 18.22 -25.76 -8.63
C THR A 166 18.11 -26.04 -7.14
N LEU A 167 17.15 -25.40 -6.48
CA LEU A 167 16.81 -25.68 -5.09
C LEU A 167 15.61 -26.65 -5.06
N PRO A 168 15.69 -27.81 -4.38
CA PRO A 168 14.59 -28.76 -4.32
C PRO A 168 13.39 -28.23 -3.52
N ALA A 169 12.23 -28.86 -3.68
CA ALA A 169 11.10 -28.66 -2.79
C ALA A 169 11.48 -28.95 -1.32
N GLY A 170 10.94 -28.19 -0.38
CA GLY A 170 11.28 -28.31 1.04
C GLY A 170 12.59 -27.62 1.44
N THR A 171 13.22 -26.86 0.53
CA THR A 171 14.41 -26.06 0.85
C THR A 171 14.09 -25.05 1.94
N ARG A 172 14.93 -25.01 2.98
CA ARG A 172 14.76 -24.11 4.13
C ARG A 172 15.46 -22.77 3.89
N PHE A 173 14.72 -21.70 4.15
CA PHE A 173 15.17 -20.31 4.13
C PHE A 173 15.07 -19.74 5.54
N THR A 174 16.18 -19.31 6.13
CA THR A 174 16.21 -18.74 7.49
C THR A 174 16.67 -17.29 7.46
N GLY A 175 15.84 -16.38 7.96
CA GLY A 175 16.12 -14.93 7.96
C GLY A 175 17.36 -14.60 8.78
N LYS A 176 18.27 -13.79 8.22
CA LYS A 176 19.53 -13.40 8.85
C LYS A 176 19.29 -12.46 10.03
N LYS A 177 18.26 -11.60 9.98
CA LYS A 177 17.89 -10.69 11.07
C LYS A 177 16.77 -11.26 11.93
N ASN A 178 15.72 -11.81 11.32
CA ASN A 178 14.52 -12.24 12.06
C ASN A 178 14.62 -13.67 12.63
N GLY A 179 15.54 -14.50 12.14
CA GLY A 179 15.75 -15.88 12.60
C GLY A 179 14.61 -16.86 12.26
N LYS A 180 13.55 -16.42 11.56
CA LYS A 180 12.39 -17.25 11.20
C LYS A 180 12.71 -18.08 9.96
N THR A 181 12.18 -19.31 9.94
CA THR A 181 12.43 -20.29 8.89
C THR A 181 11.18 -20.61 8.09
N TYR A 182 11.30 -20.61 6.77
CA TYR A 182 10.26 -20.93 5.80
C TYR A 182 10.76 -22.00 4.83
N LEU A 183 9.86 -22.81 4.29
CA LEU A 183 10.19 -23.88 3.35
C LEU A 183 9.52 -23.64 2.00
N SER A 184 10.26 -23.89 0.91
CA SER A 184 9.66 -23.96 -0.42
C SER A 184 8.69 -25.15 -0.52
N LYS A 185 7.60 -24.98 -1.27
CA LYS A 185 6.68 -26.08 -1.59
C LYS A 185 7.08 -26.82 -2.87
N ASP A 186 7.66 -26.10 -3.81
CA ASP A 186 8.09 -26.60 -5.11
C ASP A 186 9.61 -26.42 -5.29
N PRO A 187 10.24 -27.18 -6.20
CA PRO A 187 11.61 -26.88 -6.60
C PRO A 187 11.67 -25.58 -7.42
N ILE A 188 12.82 -24.91 -7.41
CA ILE A 188 13.07 -23.73 -8.24
C ILE A 188 14.43 -23.80 -8.91
N LEU A 189 14.46 -23.56 -10.21
CA LEU A 189 15.67 -23.24 -10.96
C LEU A 189 15.91 -21.73 -10.89
N VAL A 190 17.11 -21.33 -10.48
CA VAL A 190 17.59 -19.96 -10.49
C VAL A 190 18.73 -19.87 -11.47
N GLU A 191 18.54 -19.07 -12.51
CA GLU A 191 19.54 -18.90 -13.57
C GLU A 191 20.86 -18.36 -13.03
N LYS A 192 21.92 -18.51 -13.83
CA LYS A 192 23.23 -17.92 -13.52
C LYS A 192 23.18 -16.40 -13.58
N ALA A 193 24.11 -15.74 -12.89
CA ALA A 193 24.29 -14.31 -13.00
C ALA A 193 24.74 -13.90 -14.41
N THR A 194 24.27 -12.75 -14.88
CA THR A 194 24.65 -12.19 -16.18
C THR A 194 25.81 -11.22 -16.00
N LYS A 195 26.90 -11.44 -16.74
CA LYS A 195 28.06 -10.52 -16.74
C LYS A 195 27.71 -9.25 -17.51
N VAL A 196 27.87 -8.10 -16.87
CA VAL A 196 27.62 -6.79 -17.47
C VAL A 196 28.95 -6.16 -17.85
N PHE A 197 29.02 -5.66 -19.08
CA PHE A 197 30.19 -4.99 -19.64
C PHE A 197 29.84 -3.55 -20.02
N ASP A 198 30.83 -2.69 -19.92
CA ASP A 198 30.75 -1.33 -20.43
C ASP A 198 30.62 -1.36 -21.95
N LYS A 199 29.61 -0.69 -22.49
CA LYS A 199 29.30 -0.75 -23.93
C LYS A 199 30.34 -0.03 -24.80
N GLN A 200 31.09 0.91 -24.24
CA GLN A 200 32.07 1.71 -24.99
C GLN A 200 33.46 1.08 -24.91
N THR A 201 33.85 0.57 -23.75
CA THR A 201 35.20 0.07 -23.47
C THR A 201 35.29 -1.46 -23.49
N GLY A 202 34.17 -2.17 -23.38
CA GLY A 202 34.13 -3.63 -23.25
C GLY A 202 34.62 -4.14 -21.88
N ALA A 203 34.95 -3.25 -20.93
CA ALA A 203 35.42 -3.61 -19.61
C ALA A 203 34.31 -4.30 -18.80
N PHE A 204 34.67 -5.34 -18.05
CA PHE A 204 33.75 -5.97 -17.10
C PHE A 204 33.37 -4.99 -16.00
N LEU A 205 32.08 -4.84 -15.74
CA LEU A 205 31.56 -3.94 -14.71
C LEU A 205 31.13 -4.71 -13.46
N ARG A 206 30.23 -5.68 -13.62
CA ARG A 206 29.62 -6.43 -12.50
C ARG A 206 28.87 -7.67 -13.00
N ASN A 207 28.40 -8.48 -12.05
CA ASN A 207 27.41 -9.53 -12.31
C ASN A 207 26.03 -9.05 -11.84
N ASP A 208 25.04 -9.07 -12.72
CA ASP A 208 23.65 -8.92 -12.33
C ASP A 208 23.12 -10.32 -11.93
N PRO A 209 22.63 -10.51 -10.69
CA PRO A 209 22.28 -11.84 -10.19
C PRO A 209 21.13 -12.47 -10.98
N GLY A 210 21.18 -13.78 -11.14
CA GLY A 210 20.01 -14.53 -11.60
C GLY A 210 18.93 -14.52 -10.53
N LEU A 211 17.67 -14.34 -10.93
CA LEU A 211 16.54 -14.20 -10.01
C LEU A 211 15.52 -15.31 -10.24
N GLY A 212 15.07 -15.93 -9.16
CA GLY A 212 14.00 -16.93 -9.16
C GLY A 212 12.98 -16.66 -8.06
N ARG A 213 11.69 -16.73 -8.40
CA ARG A 213 10.59 -16.47 -7.46
C ARG A 213 9.95 -17.78 -7.03
N ILE A 214 9.93 -18.06 -5.73
CA ILE A 214 9.34 -19.28 -5.17
C ILE A 214 8.43 -18.97 -3.98
N TYR A 215 7.30 -19.66 -3.90
CA TYR A 215 6.43 -19.59 -2.72
C TYR A 215 7.06 -20.37 -1.55
N VAL A 216 7.11 -19.72 -0.39
CA VAL A 216 7.60 -20.32 0.86
C VAL A 216 6.57 -20.20 1.98
N GLU A 217 6.59 -21.15 2.91
CA GLU A 217 5.64 -21.22 4.02
C GLU A 217 6.32 -21.65 5.32
N ALA A 218 5.84 -21.11 6.44
CA ALA A 218 6.28 -21.51 7.76
C ALA A 218 5.90 -22.97 8.03
N GLN A 219 6.71 -23.68 8.83
CA GLN A 219 6.41 -25.08 9.18
C GLN A 219 5.16 -25.20 10.06
N LYS A 220 4.93 -24.20 10.92
CA LYS A 220 3.91 -24.19 11.97
C LYS A 220 2.89 -23.08 11.73
N THR A 221 1.67 -23.33 12.20
CA THR A 221 0.52 -22.44 12.12
C THR A 221 0.60 -21.30 13.12
N GLY A 222 0.06 -20.14 12.76
CA GLY A 222 -0.19 -19.00 13.65
C GLY A 222 0.73 -17.80 13.44
N LYS A 223 0.26 -16.65 13.94
CA LYS A 223 0.87 -15.32 13.73
C LYS A 223 2.30 -15.19 14.26
N LYS A 224 2.69 -16.01 15.24
CA LYS A 224 4.05 -16.01 15.82
C LYS A 224 5.14 -16.21 14.76
N TYR A 225 4.83 -16.89 13.65
CA TYR A 225 5.77 -17.19 12.58
C TYR A 225 5.76 -16.18 11.43
N GLU A 226 5.05 -15.05 11.55
CA GLU A 226 5.02 -14.01 10.51
C GLU A 226 6.23 -13.07 10.56
N THR A 227 6.64 -12.48 9.45
CA THR A 227 7.55 -11.32 9.43
C THR A 227 6.79 -10.06 9.03
N GLY A 228 7.26 -8.88 9.47
CA GLY A 228 6.68 -7.59 9.11
C GLY A 228 7.44 -6.84 8.02
N THR A 229 8.74 -7.11 7.85
CA THR A 229 9.65 -6.33 7.01
C THR A 229 10.52 -7.22 6.14
N GLU A 230 11.21 -6.62 5.17
CA GLU A 230 12.22 -7.31 4.36
C GLU A 230 13.34 -7.90 5.21
N ASP A 231 13.78 -9.11 4.85
CA ASP A 231 15.01 -9.72 5.37
C ASP A 231 15.76 -10.48 4.26
N ASN A 232 17.04 -10.69 4.49
CA ASN A 232 17.87 -11.59 3.68
C ASN A 232 17.92 -12.97 4.34
N TYR A 233 17.68 -14.02 3.56
CA TYR A 233 17.52 -15.38 4.03
C TYR A 233 18.69 -16.25 3.60
N ARG A 234 19.28 -16.96 4.57
CA ARG A 234 20.23 -18.04 4.31
C ARG A 234 19.50 -19.26 3.75
N VAL A 235 20.07 -19.89 2.74
CA VAL A 235 19.56 -21.13 2.15
C VAL A 235 20.27 -22.33 2.79
N ALA A 236 19.50 -23.23 3.38
CA ALA A 236 20.06 -24.43 4.00
C ALA A 236 20.50 -25.47 2.98
N GLY A 237 21.50 -26.28 3.34
CA GLY A 237 21.98 -27.39 2.50
C GLY A 237 22.95 -27.00 1.39
N LEU A 238 23.31 -25.72 1.28
CA LEU A 238 24.38 -25.26 0.39
C LEU A 238 25.76 -25.47 1.03
N SER A 239 26.78 -25.63 0.18
CA SER A 239 28.18 -25.77 0.59
C SER A 239 29.11 -24.93 -0.29
N GLY A 240 30.36 -24.73 0.16
CA GLY A 240 31.37 -24.01 -0.61
C GLY A 240 30.95 -22.58 -0.99
N SER A 241 31.26 -22.18 -2.22
CA SER A 241 30.90 -20.85 -2.76
C SER A 241 29.40 -20.61 -2.86
N ASP A 242 28.60 -21.65 -3.00
CA ASP A 242 27.15 -21.52 -3.19
C ASP A 242 26.48 -20.94 -1.94
N THR A 243 27.05 -21.17 -0.74
CA THR A 243 26.60 -20.54 0.51
C THR A 243 26.72 -19.02 0.55
N ARG A 244 27.64 -18.45 -0.26
CA ARG A 244 27.85 -17.01 -0.37
C ARG A 244 27.04 -16.43 -1.53
N ASN A 245 27.02 -17.15 -2.65
CA ASN A 245 26.45 -16.66 -3.90
C ASN A 245 24.92 -16.79 -3.99
N VAL A 246 24.31 -17.63 -3.13
CA VAL A 246 22.88 -17.92 -3.21
C VAL A 246 22.18 -17.57 -1.90
N TYR A 247 21.21 -16.66 -1.99
CA TYR A 247 20.44 -16.18 -0.84
C TYR A 247 19.02 -15.81 -1.26
N GLY A 248 18.09 -15.78 -0.30
CA GLY A 248 16.73 -15.31 -0.52
C GLY A 248 16.55 -13.87 -0.06
N ILE A 249 15.70 -13.10 -0.74
CA ILE A 249 15.12 -11.86 -0.24
C ILE A 249 13.62 -12.04 -0.22
N ALA A 250 12.98 -11.74 0.91
CA ALA A 250 11.53 -11.71 0.99
C ALA A 250 11.10 -10.44 1.72
N GLN A 251 9.97 -9.88 1.27
CA GLN A 251 9.22 -8.87 2.01
C GLN A 251 8.51 -9.54 3.21
N LYS A 252 7.40 -8.97 3.68
CA LYS A 252 6.53 -9.58 4.68
C LYS A 252 6.08 -11.00 4.25
N LEU A 253 6.35 -11.99 5.11
CA LEU A 253 5.84 -13.36 5.00
C LEU A 253 4.81 -13.58 6.11
N ALA A 254 3.52 -13.53 5.77
CA ALA A 254 2.42 -13.50 6.73
C ALA A 254 1.20 -14.31 6.27
N LEU A 255 0.08 -14.19 7.00
CA LEU A 255 -1.18 -14.87 6.64
C LEU A 255 -1.94 -14.18 5.50
N ASP A 256 -1.76 -12.87 5.34
CA ASP A 256 -2.24 -12.13 4.17
C ASP A 256 -1.20 -12.19 3.05
N LYS A 257 -1.37 -13.15 2.14
CA LYS A 257 -0.38 -13.53 1.14
C LYS A 257 -0.77 -12.95 -0.22
N LYS A 258 0.08 -12.10 -0.77
CA LYS A 258 -0.17 -11.36 -2.02
C LYS A 258 1.09 -11.27 -2.87
N ASP A 259 0.94 -11.37 -4.18
CA ASP A 259 1.98 -11.14 -5.19
C ASP A 259 1.81 -9.75 -5.81
N PHE A 260 2.28 -8.72 -5.13
CA PHE A 260 2.22 -7.33 -5.61
C PHE A 260 3.40 -7.02 -6.55
N GLN A 261 3.11 -6.44 -7.71
CA GLN A 261 4.10 -6.03 -8.72
C GLN A 261 3.73 -4.66 -9.29
N GLY A 262 4.71 -3.79 -9.46
CA GLY A 262 4.54 -2.45 -10.02
C GLY A 262 4.48 -2.41 -11.55
N ILE A 263 3.97 -1.30 -12.08
CA ILE A 263 4.03 -0.93 -13.50
C ILE A 263 4.84 0.37 -13.67
N LYS A 264 5.20 0.72 -14.91
CA LYS A 264 6.02 1.91 -15.23
C LYS A 264 5.20 3.09 -15.74
N GLU A 265 3.98 2.82 -16.19
CA GLU A 265 3.14 3.77 -16.89
C GLU A 265 2.86 5.03 -16.05
N ALA A 266 2.80 6.16 -16.74
CA ALA A 266 2.49 7.46 -16.19
C ALA A 266 1.50 8.20 -17.10
N PHE A 267 0.66 9.04 -16.49
CA PHE A 267 -0.34 9.85 -17.17
C PHE A 267 -0.44 11.22 -16.52
N GLU A 268 -0.74 12.23 -17.31
CA GLU A 268 -1.30 13.49 -16.83
C GLU A 268 -2.83 13.41 -16.96
N PHE A 269 -3.57 13.53 -15.87
CA PHE A 269 -5.01 13.74 -15.94
C PHE A 269 -5.29 15.21 -16.21
N ASP A 270 -5.89 15.50 -17.36
CA ASP A 270 -6.35 16.83 -17.72
C ASP A 270 -7.76 17.06 -17.14
N PRO A 271 -7.92 17.97 -16.16
CA PRO A 271 -9.20 18.21 -15.49
C PRO A 271 -10.21 18.99 -16.34
N VAL A 272 -9.77 19.65 -17.42
CA VAL A 272 -10.65 20.37 -18.36
C VAL A 272 -11.13 19.43 -19.45
N ALA A 273 -10.22 18.65 -20.04
CA ALA A 273 -10.58 17.64 -21.03
C ALA A 273 -11.19 16.37 -20.39
N GLU A 274 -11.07 16.22 -19.07
CA GLU A 274 -11.56 15.10 -18.27
C GLU A 274 -11.06 13.75 -18.79
N LYS A 275 -9.75 13.65 -19.05
CA LYS A 275 -9.12 12.44 -19.61
C LYS A 275 -7.68 12.26 -19.14
N TYR A 276 -7.24 11.01 -19.09
CA TYR A 276 -5.83 10.66 -18.92
C TYR A 276 -5.07 10.82 -20.23
N ILE A 277 -3.96 11.53 -20.19
CA ILE A 277 -3.05 11.74 -21.32
C ILE A 277 -1.77 10.94 -21.02
N PRO A 278 -1.39 9.96 -21.87
CA PRO A 278 -0.15 9.22 -21.65
C PRO A 278 1.06 10.15 -21.80
N VAL A 279 2.04 9.94 -20.93
CA VAL A 279 3.37 10.56 -21.00
C VAL A 279 4.41 9.45 -20.97
N ASP A 280 5.70 9.79 -20.99
CA ASP A 280 6.73 8.76 -20.94
C ASP A 280 6.62 7.93 -19.66
N PRO A 281 6.85 6.61 -19.74
CA PRO A 281 6.84 5.76 -18.56
C PRO A 281 8.07 6.06 -17.70
N MET A 282 7.93 5.81 -16.39
CA MET A 282 9.07 5.77 -15.48
C MET A 282 10.10 4.73 -15.93
N ASN A 283 11.35 4.94 -15.54
CA ASN A 283 12.43 3.99 -15.76
C ASN A 283 12.27 2.74 -14.88
N GLU A 284 11.84 2.93 -13.63
CA GLU A 284 11.55 1.86 -12.68
C GLU A 284 10.04 1.61 -12.56
N ALA A 285 9.66 0.34 -12.44
CA ALA A 285 8.26 0.00 -12.15
C ALA A 285 7.98 0.25 -10.66
N ARG A 286 6.81 0.81 -10.34
CA ARG A 286 6.51 1.20 -8.96
C ARG A 286 5.06 0.92 -8.59
N TRP A 287 4.89 0.05 -7.60
CA TRP A 287 3.68 -0.11 -6.81
C TRP A 287 3.83 0.65 -5.50
N TYR A 288 2.93 1.59 -5.20
CA TYR A 288 2.99 2.52 -4.07
C TYR A 288 4.19 3.50 -4.06
N PRO A 289 4.49 4.20 -5.18
CA PRO A 289 5.46 5.30 -5.14
C PRO A 289 4.87 6.57 -4.51
N THR A 290 5.70 7.38 -3.86
CA THR A 290 5.33 8.79 -3.59
C THR A 290 5.78 9.64 -4.78
N LEU A 291 4.91 10.53 -5.24
CA LEU A 291 5.25 11.63 -6.15
C LEU A 291 5.24 12.92 -5.33
N THR A 292 6.35 13.66 -5.30
CA THR A 292 6.45 14.92 -4.57
C THR A 292 6.98 16.02 -5.48
N THR A 293 6.31 17.17 -5.48
CA THR A 293 6.68 18.32 -6.33
C THR A 293 7.89 19.03 -5.74
N LEU A 294 8.86 19.36 -6.58
CA LEU A 294 10.08 20.10 -6.24
C LEU A 294 9.88 21.60 -6.49
N GLU A 295 10.81 22.41 -5.98
CA GLU A 295 10.74 23.89 -6.06
C GLU A 295 10.69 24.40 -7.51
N ASP A 296 11.34 23.70 -8.44
CA ASP A 296 11.36 24.03 -9.87
C ASP A 296 10.14 23.52 -10.65
N GLY A 297 9.15 22.93 -9.96
CA GLY A 297 7.93 22.38 -10.55
C GLY A 297 8.08 20.98 -11.15
N LYS A 298 9.28 20.38 -11.13
CA LYS A 298 9.48 18.97 -11.47
C LYS A 298 8.93 18.06 -10.37
N VAL A 299 8.74 16.77 -10.67
CA VAL A 299 8.17 15.81 -9.71
C VAL A 299 9.15 14.68 -9.45
N LEU A 300 9.51 14.47 -8.19
CA LEU A 300 10.33 13.37 -7.73
C LEU A 300 9.46 12.14 -7.42
N ALA A 301 9.76 11.01 -8.06
CA ALA A 301 9.16 9.71 -7.77
C ALA A 301 10.08 8.88 -6.86
N LEU A 302 9.51 8.45 -5.72
CA LEU A 302 10.24 7.76 -4.65
C LEU A 302 9.70 6.35 -4.41
N SER A 303 10.63 5.42 -4.17
CA SER A 303 10.33 4.06 -3.69
C SER A 303 9.36 3.29 -4.60
N GLY A 304 8.55 2.40 -4.02
CA GLY A 304 7.63 1.48 -4.69
C GLY A 304 8.18 0.06 -4.80
N LEU A 305 7.30 -0.91 -5.11
CA LEU A 305 7.71 -2.26 -5.50
C LEU A 305 7.88 -2.36 -7.02
N ASP A 306 8.93 -3.04 -7.44
CA ASP A 306 9.29 -3.30 -8.84
C ASP A 306 8.38 -4.34 -9.51
N GLU A 307 8.71 -4.70 -10.76
CA GLU A 307 7.93 -5.66 -11.56
C GLU A 307 7.90 -7.09 -11.00
N ILE A 308 8.75 -7.40 -10.01
CA ILE A 308 8.81 -8.72 -9.37
C ILE A 308 8.50 -8.67 -7.87
N GLY A 309 8.07 -7.51 -7.37
CA GLY A 309 7.61 -7.29 -5.99
C GLY A 309 8.72 -7.01 -4.99
N GLN A 310 9.91 -6.60 -5.44
CA GLN A 310 10.97 -6.11 -4.56
C GLN A 310 10.86 -4.60 -4.39
N ILE A 311 11.22 -4.10 -3.21
CA ILE A 311 11.35 -2.66 -3.01
C ILE A 311 12.43 -2.10 -3.96
N VAL A 312 12.11 -1.03 -4.69
CA VAL A 312 13.08 -0.33 -5.54
C VAL A 312 14.25 0.11 -4.64
N PRO A 313 15.51 -0.14 -5.03
CA PRO A 313 16.66 0.03 -4.14
C PRO A 313 17.12 1.49 -4.01
N GLY A 314 16.18 2.44 -3.98
CA GLY A 314 16.45 3.87 -3.87
C GLY A 314 16.92 4.53 -5.16
N LYS A 315 16.65 3.91 -6.32
CA LYS A 315 16.87 4.53 -7.63
C LYS A 315 15.69 5.46 -7.92
N ASP A 316 15.79 6.70 -7.50
CA ASP A 316 14.72 7.68 -7.65
C ASP A 316 14.88 8.44 -8.98
N GLU A 317 13.76 8.93 -9.50
CA GLU A 317 13.68 9.59 -10.80
C GLU A 317 12.82 10.85 -10.74
N ILE A 318 13.11 11.80 -11.62
CA ILE A 318 12.45 13.11 -11.72
C ILE A 318 11.71 13.18 -13.05
N TYR A 319 10.45 13.56 -12.97
CA TYR A 319 9.63 13.92 -14.12
C TYR A 319 9.75 15.42 -14.40
N ASP A 320 10.08 15.78 -15.63
CA ASP A 320 10.02 17.15 -16.10
C ASP A 320 8.71 17.38 -16.88
N PRO A 321 7.76 18.20 -16.38
CA PRO A 321 6.50 18.46 -17.07
C PRO A 321 6.67 19.24 -18.39
N ALA A 322 7.81 19.90 -18.62
CA ALA A 322 8.08 20.62 -19.87
C ALA A 322 8.43 19.66 -21.02
N THR A 323 9.22 18.62 -20.75
CA THR A 323 9.61 17.61 -21.75
C THR A 323 8.69 16.39 -21.74
N LYS A 324 8.01 16.15 -20.61
CA LYS A 324 7.20 14.97 -20.31
C LYS A 324 8.00 13.67 -20.21
N GLU A 325 9.27 13.79 -19.84
CA GLU A 325 10.24 12.69 -19.75
C GLU A 325 10.67 12.45 -18.29
N TRP A 326 11.27 11.28 -18.05
CA TRP A 326 11.79 10.86 -16.76
C TRP A 326 13.30 10.65 -16.77
N GLU A 327 13.99 11.22 -15.80
CA GLU A 327 15.43 11.08 -15.63
C GLU A 327 15.79 10.55 -14.25
N TYR A 328 16.78 9.65 -14.17
CA TYR A 328 17.32 9.23 -12.87
C TYR A 328 17.99 10.40 -12.15
N THR A 329 17.78 10.50 -10.85
CA THR A 329 18.45 11.49 -9.99
C THR A 329 19.96 11.30 -9.91
N GLY A 330 20.48 10.12 -10.29
CA GLY A 330 21.90 9.77 -10.19
C GLY A 330 22.39 9.48 -8.77
N ILE A 331 21.52 9.63 -7.77
CA ILE A 331 21.79 9.33 -6.36
C ILE A 331 20.92 8.17 -5.88
N VAL A 332 21.34 7.55 -4.78
CA VAL A 332 20.64 6.40 -4.21
C VAL A 332 20.20 6.70 -2.78
N ARG A 333 18.89 6.63 -2.52
CA ARG A 333 18.31 6.70 -1.18
C ARG A 333 17.07 5.80 -1.07
N LYS A 334 17.18 4.75 -0.27
CA LYS A 334 16.09 3.77 -0.11
C LYS A 334 15.10 4.24 0.97
N PHE A 335 13.81 4.20 0.62
CA PHE A 335 12.67 4.43 1.51
C PHE A 335 11.68 3.26 1.44
N PRO A 336 10.84 3.04 2.47
CA PRO A 336 9.63 2.22 2.36
C PRO A 336 8.62 2.84 1.36
N THR A 337 7.55 2.11 1.05
CA THR A 337 6.50 2.55 0.11
C THR A 337 5.66 3.72 0.65
N TYR A 338 5.12 4.54 -0.25
CA TYR A 338 4.46 5.82 0.06
C TYR A 338 5.14 6.62 1.19
N PRO A 339 6.45 6.93 1.09
CA PRO A 339 7.10 7.73 2.11
C PRO A 339 6.49 9.14 2.10
N ALA A 340 6.09 9.62 3.27
CA ALA A 340 5.49 10.95 3.39
C ALA A 340 6.60 12.03 3.33
N VAL A 341 6.84 12.56 2.13
CA VAL A 341 7.94 13.49 1.82
C VAL A 341 7.39 14.81 1.32
N PHE A 342 7.78 15.90 1.98
CA PHE A 342 7.28 17.26 1.73
C PHE A 342 8.43 18.21 1.41
N LEU A 343 8.21 19.09 0.43
CA LEU A 343 9.12 20.18 0.12
C LEU A 343 9.11 21.24 1.23
N LEU A 344 10.30 21.65 1.67
CA LEU A 344 10.54 22.76 2.59
C LEU A 344 10.86 24.04 1.80
N ASN A 345 10.72 25.20 2.46
CA ASN A 345 10.95 26.51 1.85
C ASN A 345 12.41 26.76 1.45
N ASP A 346 13.35 25.97 1.98
CA ASP A 346 14.77 26.03 1.64
C ASP A 346 15.19 25.02 0.55
N GLY A 347 14.20 24.46 -0.17
CA GLY A 347 14.39 23.50 -1.26
C GLY A 347 14.71 22.07 -0.82
N LYS A 348 14.86 21.81 0.49
CA LYS A 348 15.08 20.46 1.02
C LYS A 348 13.77 19.71 1.17
N LEU A 349 13.86 18.40 1.38
CA LEU A 349 12.73 17.51 1.55
C LEU A 349 12.65 17.01 2.99
N PHE A 350 11.52 17.21 3.66
CA PHE A 350 11.23 16.62 4.96
C PHE A 350 10.55 15.27 4.79
N TYR A 351 11.12 14.23 5.39
CA TYR A 351 10.51 12.92 5.55
C TYR A 351 10.06 12.74 7.00
N SER A 352 8.78 12.48 7.22
CA SER A 352 8.20 12.38 8.57
C SER A 352 8.37 11.00 9.23
N GLY A 353 8.85 10.00 8.51
CA GLY A 353 8.85 8.60 8.96
C GLY A 353 7.58 7.83 8.58
N SER A 354 6.48 8.53 8.29
CA SER A 354 5.22 7.92 7.88
C SER A 354 5.35 7.23 6.51
N ASN A 355 4.83 6.01 6.41
CA ASN A 355 4.94 5.18 5.21
C ASN A 355 3.88 4.05 5.17
N ALA A 356 3.74 3.37 4.05
CA ALA A 356 2.84 2.23 3.86
C ALA A 356 3.50 0.85 4.06
N GLY A 357 4.75 0.82 4.53
CA GLY A 357 5.52 -0.39 4.82
C GLY A 357 6.42 -0.86 3.67
N TYR A 358 6.78 -2.14 3.70
CA TYR A 358 7.78 -2.79 2.82
C TYR A 358 9.22 -2.31 3.03
N GLY A 359 10.17 -3.08 2.49
CA GLY A 359 11.58 -2.86 2.74
C GLY A 359 12.01 -3.22 4.17
N PRO A 360 13.29 -3.06 4.49
CA PRO A 360 13.86 -3.54 5.75
C PRO A 360 13.50 -2.61 6.91
N ALA A 361 13.55 -3.13 8.14
CA ALA A 361 13.17 -2.40 9.35
C ALA A 361 14.18 -1.29 9.75
N ASP A 362 15.38 -1.29 9.17
CA ASP A 362 16.50 -0.44 9.59
C ASP A 362 17.04 0.49 8.49
N VAL A 363 16.35 0.59 7.34
CA VAL A 363 16.73 1.51 6.25
C VAL A 363 15.55 2.39 5.88
N GLY A 364 15.76 3.70 5.82
CA GLY A 364 14.75 4.67 5.40
C GLY A 364 13.57 4.81 6.36
N ARG A 365 13.73 4.39 7.63
CA ARG A 365 12.66 4.48 8.65
C ARG A 365 12.74 5.75 9.49
N ASP A 366 13.93 6.29 9.72
CA ASP A 366 14.08 7.47 10.56
C ASP A 366 13.57 8.75 9.88
N PRO A 367 12.79 9.60 10.57
CA PRO A 367 12.44 10.92 10.07
C PRO A 367 13.67 11.81 9.91
N GLY A 368 13.59 12.78 9.00
CA GLY A 368 14.68 13.71 8.78
C GLY A 368 14.51 14.63 7.59
N VAL A 369 15.51 15.48 7.40
CA VAL A 369 15.61 16.42 6.27
C VAL A 369 16.63 15.89 5.27
N TRP A 370 16.22 15.83 4.01
CA TRP A 370 17.00 15.36 2.89
C TRP A 370 17.32 16.52 1.94
N ASP A 371 18.60 16.75 1.71
CA ASP A 371 19.08 17.58 0.61
C ASP A 371 19.27 16.69 -0.62
N LEU A 372 18.41 16.88 -1.63
CA LEU A 372 18.42 16.10 -2.86
C LEU A 372 19.70 16.32 -3.68
N SER A 373 20.25 17.54 -3.68
CA SER A 373 21.43 17.90 -4.50
C SER A 373 22.72 17.23 -4.00
N THR A 374 22.85 17.07 -2.68
CA THR A 374 24.04 16.47 -2.06
C THR A 374 23.82 15.04 -1.56
N ASN A 375 22.58 14.56 -1.66
CA ASN A 375 22.09 13.33 -1.02
C ASN A 375 22.36 13.27 0.49
N LYS A 376 22.55 14.39 1.18
CA LYS A 376 22.75 14.40 2.64
C LYS A 376 21.41 14.27 3.36
N PHE A 377 21.37 13.44 4.41
CA PHE A 377 20.18 13.25 5.24
C PHE A 377 20.49 13.51 6.70
N LYS A 378 19.80 14.48 7.27
CA LYS A 378 19.90 14.85 8.68
C LYS A 378 18.69 14.28 9.42
N LYS A 379 18.91 13.26 10.24
CA LYS A 379 17.86 12.67 11.09
C LYS A 379 17.30 13.72 12.06
N ILE A 380 15.99 13.67 12.29
CA ILE A 380 15.32 14.45 13.33
C ILE A 380 14.98 13.51 14.49
N PRO A 381 15.54 13.71 15.68
CA PRO A 381 15.26 12.86 16.85
C PRO A 381 13.94 13.26 17.52
N GLY A 382 13.49 12.46 18.50
CA GLY A 382 12.43 12.85 19.43
C GLY A 382 11.03 12.39 19.07
N LEU A 383 10.86 11.61 17.99
CA LEU A 383 9.58 11.01 17.64
C LEU A 383 9.18 9.97 18.71
N SER A 384 7.98 10.12 19.27
CA SER A 384 7.35 9.08 20.11
C SER A 384 6.85 7.92 19.24
N ASP A 385 6.90 6.70 19.77
CA ASP A 385 6.50 5.47 19.07
C ASP A 385 7.11 5.31 17.65
N PRO A 386 8.45 5.40 17.51
CA PRO A 386 9.13 5.32 16.21
C PRO A 386 8.98 3.96 15.52
N ASP A 387 8.45 2.95 16.20
CA ASP A 387 8.10 1.63 15.66
C ASP A 387 6.66 1.54 15.12
N GLN A 388 5.85 2.60 15.27
CA GLN A 388 4.43 2.65 14.87
C GLN A 388 4.14 3.70 13.77
N MET A 389 5.08 3.90 12.85
CA MET A 389 4.93 4.88 11.77
C MET A 389 4.23 4.35 10.52
N GLU A 390 4.17 3.03 10.32
CA GLU A 390 3.44 2.46 9.18
C GLU A 390 1.94 2.77 9.31
N THR A 391 1.30 3.23 8.24
CA THR A 391 -0.12 3.65 8.18
C THR A 391 -0.50 4.90 8.97
N SER A 392 0.48 5.60 9.55
CA SER A 392 0.26 6.94 10.12
C SER A 392 -0.06 7.98 9.03
N ALA A 393 -0.51 9.17 9.42
CA ALA A 393 -0.72 10.30 8.52
C ALA A 393 0.24 11.45 8.84
N THR A 394 0.59 12.24 7.83
CA THR A 394 1.43 13.44 7.99
C THR A 394 0.73 14.64 7.40
N VAL A 395 0.76 15.75 8.14
CA VAL A 395 0.15 17.02 7.72
C VAL A 395 1.14 18.14 8.03
N ARG A 396 1.39 19.02 7.05
CA ARG A 396 2.01 20.33 7.30
C ARG A 396 0.95 21.24 7.90
N LEU A 397 1.12 21.65 9.15
CA LEU A 397 0.10 22.41 9.88
C LEU A 397 -0.12 23.80 9.27
N PRO A 398 -1.36 24.32 9.30
CA PRO A 398 -1.63 25.68 8.87
C PRO A 398 -1.23 26.74 9.94
N PRO A 399 -0.98 27.99 9.54
CA PRO A 399 -0.83 28.45 8.16
C PRO A 399 0.50 27.98 7.58
N ALA A 400 0.46 27.17 6.52
CA ALA A 400 1.66 26.66 5.87
C ALA A 400 2.46 27.77 5.16
N GLN A 401 1.94 29.00 5.13
CA GLN A 401 2.55 30.18 4.52
C GLN A 401 3.46 30.99 5.46
N ASP A 402 3.45 30.73 6.77
CA ASP A 402 4.17 31.53 7.77
C ASP A 402 5.59 31.00 8.10
N GLU A 403 6.13 30.09 7.27
CA GLU A 403 7.44 29.44 7.47
C GLU A 403 8.61 30.10 6.72
#